data_AF-A0A6I7PTS9-F1
#
_entry.id   AF-A0A6I7PTS9-F1
#
_cell.length_a   1.000
_cell.length_b   1.000
_cell.length_c   1.000
_cell.angle_alpha   90.00
_cell.angle_beta   90.00
_cell.angle_gamma   90.00
#
_symmetry.space_group_name_H-M   'P 1'
#
loop_
_entity.id
_entity.type
_entity.pdbx_description
1 polymer ?
#
loop_
_entity_poly.entity_id
_entity_poly.type
_entity_poly.pdbx_seq_one_letter_code
_entity_poly.pdbx_strand_id
1 'polypeptide(L)' 'MPTEKNRVNITVDPDTHAALSLLAKRRGKSLSNVSVDLIEKALEIEEDLYFSAVSEKRLRESKGKRISHKEAWGIK' A
#
# COMPACT_ATOMS: atom_id res chain seq x y z
N MET A 1 -8.85 11.60 -24.26
CA MET A 1 -9.72 11.73 -23.06
C MET A 1 -9.15 12.85 -22.21
N PRO A 2 -9.93 13.84 -21.78
CA PRO A 2 -9.46 14.71 -20.70
C PRO A 2 -9.30 13.79 -19.49
N THR A 3 -8.06 13.49 -19.11
CA THR A 3 -7.74 12.80 -17.86
C THR A 3 -8.42 13.59 -16.73
N GLU A 4 -9.51 13.06 -16.20
CA GLU A 4 -10.18 13.60 -15.03
C GLU A 4 -9.20 13.49 -13.87
N LYS A 5 -8.54 14.61 -13.56
CA LYS A 5 -7.66 14.69 -12.40
C LYS A 5 -8.54 14.62 -11.15
N ASN A 6 -8.63 13.43 -10.56
CA ASN A 6 -9.26 13.24 -9.26
C ASN A 6 -8.46 14.01 -8.21
N ARG A 7 -9.09 15.02 -7.59
CA ARG A 7 -8.47 15.87 -6.56
C ARG A 7 -9.06 15.54 -5.21
N VAL A 8 -8.20 15.33 -4.22
CA VAL A 8 -8.59 15.12 -2.82
C VAL A 8 -8.00 16.27 -2.00
N ASN A 9 -8.86 17.00 -1.29
CA ASN A 9 -8.43 18.01 -0.31
C ASN A 9 -8.43 17.37 1.07
N ILE A 10 -7.32 17.47 1.78
CA ILE A 10 -7.14 16.88 3.11
C ILE A 10 -6.75 17.96 4.12
N THR A 11 -7.38 17.92 5.28
CA THR A 11 -6.97 18.72 6.45
C THR A 11 -6.16 17.83 7.36
N VAL A 12 -4.96 18.27 7.73
CA VAL A 12 -4.06 17.56 8.63
C VAL A 12 -3.69 18.46 9.80
N ASP A 13 -3.32 17.87 10.92
CA ASP A 13 -2.81 18.62 12.07
C ASP A 13 -1.44 19.27 11.77
N PRO A 14 -1.02 20.26 12.57
CA PRO A 14 0.24 20.97 12.36
C PRO A 14 1.48 20.07 12.34
N ASP A 15 1.52 19.02 13.16
CA ASP A 15 2.68 18.13 13.28
C ASP A 15 2.80 17.24 12.05
N THR A 16 1.68 16.69 11.58
CA THR A 16 1.61 15.94 10.32
C THR A 16 2.02 16.82 9.14
N HIS A 17 1.54 18.07 9.07
CA HIS A 17 1.94 19.00 8.02
C HIS A 17 3.45 19.30 8.05
N ALA A 18 4.01 19.49 9.25
CA ALA A 18 5.45 19.71 9.43
C ALA A 18 6.28 18.50 8.96
N ALA A 19 5.86 17.28 9.33
CA ALA A 19 6.50 16.04 8.91
C ALA A 19 6.48 15.86 7.38
N LEU A 20 5.31 16.07 6.75
CA LEU A 20 5.16 16.02 5.30
C LEU A 20 6.04 17.07 4.60
N SER A 21 6.10 18.28 5.15
CA SER A 21 6.93 19.37 4.61
C SER A 21 8.42 19.05 4.69
N LEU A 22 8.88 18.47 5.80
CA LEU A 22 10.26 18.04 5.96
C LEU A 22 10.61 16.91 4.98
N LEU A 23 9.73 15.94 4.81
CA LEU A 23 9.90 14.84 3.85
C LEU A 23 9.93 15.34 2.41
N ALA A 24 9.04 16.27 2.05
CA ALA A 24 9.01 16.91 0.73
C ALA A 24 10.34 17.61 0.40
N LYS A 25 10.86 18.41 1.34
CA LYS A 25 12.18 19.05 1.22
C LYS A 25 13.29 18.03 1.06
N ARG A 26 13.34 17.00 1.92
CA ARG A 26 14.37 15.94 1.87
C ARG A 26 14.35 15.17 0.55
N ARG A 27 13.17 14.95 -0.04
CA ARG A 27 12.99 14.21 -1.30
C ARG A 27 13.09 15.07 -2.55
N GLY A 28 13.19 16.40 -2.41
CA GLY A 28 13.14 17.32 -3.56
C GLY A 28 11.83 17.24 -4.35
N LYS A 29 10.71 16.90 -3.69
CA LYS A 29 9.37 16.76 -4.30
C LYS A 29 8.40 17.80 -3.72
N SER A 30 7.29 18.04 -4.41
CA SER A 30 6.21 18.85 -3.87
C SER A 30 5.53 18.16 -2.69
N LEU A 31 4.90 18.95 -1.80
CA LEU A 31 4.13 18.42 -0.67
C LEU A 31 3.04 17.46 -1.15
N SER A 32 2.28 17.85 -2.18
CA SER A 32 1.21 17.03 -2.77
C SER A 32 1.72 15.69 -3.30
N ASN A 33 2.86 15.67 -4.00
CA ASN A 33 3.41 14.42 -4.53
C ASN A 33 3.84 13.49 -3.39
N VAL A 34 4.49 14.02 -2.34
CA VAL A 34 4.86 13.19 -1.18
C VAL A 34 3.63 12.70 -0.44
N SER A 35 2.59 13.52 -0.29
CA SER A 35 1.34 13.09 0.34
C SER A 35 0.67 11.97 -0.46
N VAL A 36 0.59 12.10 -1.79
CA VAL A 36 0.01 11.06 -2.65
C VAL A 36 0.84 9.77 -2.58
N ASP A 37 2.16 9.85 -2.73
CA ASP A 37 3.06 8.69 -2.61
C ASP A 37 2.86 7.95 -1.26
N LEU A 38 2.57 8.68 -0.18
CA LEU A 38 2.35 8.09 1.15
C LEU A 38 0.96 7.50 1.31
N ILE A 39 -0.07 8.13 0.74
CA ILE A 39 -1.44 7.61 0.72
C ILE A 39 -1.50 6.32 -0.09
N GLU A 40 -0.88 6.26 -1.26
CA GLU A 40 -0.82 5.05 -2.09
C GLU A 40 -0.15 3.90 -1.34
N LYS A 41 0.98 4.15 -0.67
CA LYS A 41 1.65 3.14 0.17
C LYS A 41 0.80 2.68 1.34
N ALA A 42 0.05 3.57 1.96
CA ALA A 42 -0.86 3.19 3.04
C ALA A 42 -1.98 2.27 2.53
N LEU A 43 -2.50 2.52 1.33
CA LEU A 43 -3.49 1.65 0.69
C LEU A 43 -2.90 0.27 0.34
N GLU A 44 -1.68 0.22 -0.18
CA GLU A 44 -0.96 -1.06 -0.43
C GLU A 44 -0.81 -1.87 0.88
N ILE A 45 -0.41 -1.23 1.97
CA ILE A 45 -0.28 -1.89 3.28
C ILE A 45 -1.63 -2.43 3.77
N GLU A 46 -2.72 -1.66 3.62
CA GLU A 46 -4.06 -2.10 4.02
C GLU A 46 -4.53 -3.32 3.21
N GLU A 47 -4.23 -3.34 1.91
CA GLU A 47 -4.49 -4.48 1.04
C GLU A 47 -3.68 -5.71 1.46
N ASP A 48 -2.40 -5.54 1.75
CA ASP A 48 -1.53 -6.62 2.22
C ASP A 48 -2.01 -7.23 3.55
N LEU A 49 -2.49 -6.39 4.48
CA LEU A 49 -3.07 -6.83 5.74
C LEU A 49 -4.31 -7.70 5.49
N TYR A 50 -5.18 -7.26 4.59
CA TYR A 50 -6.37 -8.03 4.21
C TYR A 50 -6.00 -9.39 3.61
N PHE A 51 -5.10 -9.42 2.63
CA PHE A 51 -4.71 -10.67 1.97
C PHE A 51 -3.94 -11.60 2.90
N SER A 52 -3.16 -11.07 3.83
CA SER A 52 -2.51 -11.86 4.89
C SER A 52 -3.55 -12.57 5.75
N ALA A 53 -4.58 -11.87 6.22
CA ALA A 53 -5.66 -12.46 7.01
C ALA A 53 -6.44 -13.54 6.25
N VAL A 54 -6.73 -13.30 4.97
CA VAL A 54 -7.37 -14.30 4.09
C VAL A 54 -6.50 -15.54 3.91
N SER A 55 -5.20 -15.34 3.69
CA SER A 55 -4.23 -16.43 3.55
C SER A 55 -4.17 -17.29 4.81
N GLU A 56 -4.06 -16.68 5.98
CA GLU A 56 -4.06 -17.39 7.25
C GLU A 56 -5.34 -18.19 7.48
N LYS A 57 -6.50 -17.60 7.18
CA LYS A 57 -7.79 -18.30 7.29
C LYS A 57 -7.78 -19.56 6.44
N ARG A 58 -7.36 -19.44 5.17
CA ARG A 58 -7.25 -20.59 4.25
C ARG A 58 -6.25 -21.62 4.78
N LEU A 59 -5.13 -21.20 5.35
CA LEU A 59 -4.13 -22.11 5.89
C LEU A 59 -4.67 -22.92 7.07
N ARG A 60 -5.47 -22.30 7.95
CA ARG A 60 -6.12 -22.94 9.10
C ARG A 60 -7.24 -23.89 8.68
N GLU A 61 -8.05 -23.50 7.70
CA GLU A 61 -9.24 -24.27 7.28
C GLU A 61 -8.94 -25.33 6.21
N SER A 62 -7.78 -25.25 5.54
CA SER A 62 -7.43 -26.16 4.46
C SER A 62 -7.20 -27.59 4.95
N LYS A 63 -8.01 -28.51 4.42
CA LYS A 63 -7.86 -29.97 4.52
C LYS A 63 -7.23 -30.58 3.27
N GLY A 64 -6.83 -29.77 2.29
CA GLY A 64 -6.30 -30.21 1.00
C GLY A 64 -4.81 -30.52 1.03
N LYS A 65 -4.33 -31.25 0.01
CA LYS A 65 -2.89 -31.52 -0.19
C LYS A 65 -2.14 -30.20 -0.39
N ARG A 66 -1.10 -29.97 0.40
CA ARG A 66 -0.18 -28.84 0.22
C ARG A 66 0.88 -29.24 -0.82
N ILE A 67 1.06 -28.39 -1.82
CA ILE A 67 2.12 -28.55 -2.83
C ILE A 67 3.27 -27.59 -2.54
N SER A 68 4.47 -27.96 -2.95
CA SER A 68 5.65 -27.10 -2.76
C SER A 68 5.58 -25.87 -3.67
N HIS A 69 6.27 -24.79 -3.31
CA HIS A 69 6.35 -23.59 -4.15
C HIS A 69 6.85 -23.91 -5.57
N LYS A 70 7.85 -24.79 -5.68
CA LYS A 70 8.38 -25.25 -6.98
C LYS A 70 7.32 -25.97 -7.82
N GLU A 71 6.51 -26.82 -7.21
CA GLU A 71 5.43 -27.55 -7.88
C GLU A 71 4.29 -26.60 -8.28
N ALA A 72 3.95 -25.64 -7.42
CA ALA A 72 2.92 -24.64 -7.71
C ALA A 72 3.29 -23.69 -8.86
N TRP A 73 4.56 -23.29 -8.95
CA TRP A 73 5.05 -22.31 -9.94
C TRP A 73 5.82 -22.92 -11.11
N GLY A 74 5.99 -24.24 -11.15
CA GLY A 74 6.70 -24.92 -12.23
C GLY A 74 8.20 -24.58 -12.31
N ILE A 75 8.81 -24.12 -11.22
CA ILE A 75 10.24 -23.77 -11.18
C ILE A 75 11.04 -25.04 -10.90
N LYS A 76 11.85 -25.49 -11.87
CA LYS A 76 12.78 -26.63 -11.72
C LYS A 76 13.81 -26.33 -10.62
#